data_AF-A0A2T4WS35-F1
#
_entry.id   AF-A0A2T4WS35-F1
#
_cell.length_a   1.000
_cell.length_b   1.000
_cell.length_c   1.000
_cell.angle_alpha   90.00
_cell.angle_beta   90.00
_cell.angle_gamma   90.00
#
_symmetry.space_group_name_H-M   'P 1'
#
loop_
_entity.id
_entity.type
_entity.pdbx_description
1 polymer ?
#
loop_
_entity_poly.entity_id
_entity_poly.type
_entity_poly.pdbx_seq_one_letter_code
_entity_poly.pdbx_strand_id
1 'polypeptide(L)' 'EDDADEEELPVTYRAEEVDIRLYDDVAIVAFRLVGETTQPNGDVERQDYFNTGTFLKQSDVWSVIAWQATKTSLPDSDM' A
#
# COMPACT_ATOMS: atom_id res chain seq x y z
N GLU A 1 -31.05 -4.13 -17.96
CA GLU A 1 -29.58 -3.89 -17.98
C GLU A 1 -29.03 -4.89 -16.98
N ASP A 2 -28.11 -5.74 -17.43
CA ASP A 2 -27.63 -6.91 -16.69
C ASP A 2 -26.46 -6.43 -15.84
N ASP A 3 -26.75 -6.05 -14.58
CA ASP A 3 -25.73 -5.83 -13.55
C ASP A 3 -25.16 -7.21 -13.18
N ALA A 4 -24.23 -7.70 -14.01
CA ALA A 4 -23.40 -8.81 -13.62
C ALA A 4 -22.53 -8.34 -12.45
N ASP A 5 -22.82 -8.86 -11.25
CA ASP A 5 -21.94 -8.78 -10.09
C ASP A 5 -20.55 -9.33 -10.50
N GLU A 6 -19.64 -8.44 -10.90
CA GLU A 6 -18.22 -8.77 -10.95
C GLU A 6 -17.79 -9.07 -9.51
N GLU A 7 -17.66 -10.35 -9.17
CA GLU A 7 -17.13 -10.73 -7.87
C GLU A 7 -15.71 -10.17 -7.71
N GLU A 8 -15.59 -9.03 -7.01
CA GLU A 8 -14.31 -8.44 -6.65
C GLU A 8 -13.52 -9.47 -5.82
N LEU A 9 -12.45 -9.99 -6.41
CA LEU A 9 -11.57 -10.93 -5.74
C LEU A 9 -10.89 -10.24 -4.53
N PRO A 10 -10.76 -10.92 -3.38
CA PRO A 10 -10.18 -10.32 -2.20
C PRO A 10 -8.69 -9.99 -2.42
N VAL A 11 -8.31 -8.77 -2.06
CA VAL A 11 -6.91 -8.31 -2.11
C VAL A 11 -6.29 -8.46 -0.72
N THR A 12 -5.13 -9.12 -0.64
CA THR A 12 -4.31 -9.17 0.58
C THR A 12 -3.24 -8.11 0.51
N TYR A 13 -3.15 -7.27 1.55
CA TYR A 13 -2.14 -6.21 1.64
C TYR A 13 -1.06 -6.56 2.65
N ARG A 14 0.21 -6.33 2.29
CA ARG A 14 1.34 -6.37 3.22
C ARG A 14 2.29 -5.19 3.00
N ALA A 15 3.02 -4.84 4.05
CA ALA A 15 4.08 -3.85 3.99
C ALA A 15 5.44 -4.54 3.92
N GLU A 16 6.29 -4.08 3.02
CA GLU A 16 7.68 -4.48 2.85
C GLU A 16 8.57 -3.24 2.94
N GLU A 17 9.88 -3.44 3.22
CA GLU A 17 10.88 -2.37 3.18
C GLU A 17 10.50 -1.13 4.04
N VAL A 18 10.01 -1.38 5.26
CA VAL A 18 9.55 -0.33 6.18
C VAL A 18 10.75 0.45 6.73
N ASP A 19 10.73 1.78 6.55
CA ASP A 19 11.65 2.74 7.17
C ASP A 19 10.86 3.75 8.00
N ILE A 20 11.30 3.97 9.24
CA ILE A 20 10.64 4.89 10.17
C ILE A 20 11.66 5.92 10.67
N ARG A 21 11.33 7.19 10.49
CA ARG A 21 12.11 8.33 11.00
C ARG A 21 11.28 9.05 12.06
N LEU A 22 11.83 9.15 13.26
CA LEU A 22 11.19 9.83 14.39
C LEU A 22 11.82 11.21 14.62
N TYR A 23 10.98 12.21 14.81
CA TYR A 23 11.32 13.60 15.08
C TYR A 23 10.38 14.15 16.15
N ASP A 24 10.74 13.97 17.43
CA ASP A 24 9.90 14.34 18.57
C ASP A 24 8.46 13.78 18.43
N ASP A 25 7.49 14.67 18.20
CA ASP A 25 6.08 14.33 18.02
C ASP A 25 5.70 14.02 16.56
N VAL A 26 6.66 13.94 15.65
CA VAL A 26 6.45 13.63 14.23
C VAL A 26 7.12 12.31 13.88
N ALA A 27 6.43 11.47 13.09
CA ALA A 27 7.01 10.29 12.49
C ALA A 27 6.81 10.32 10.98
N ILE A 28 7.85 10.03 10.21
CA ILE A 28 7.76 9.75 8.78
C ILE A 28 7.89 8.24 8.62
N VAL A 29 6.86 7.61 8.06
CA VAL A 29 6.83 6.17 7.79
C VAL A 29 6.83 5.99 6.28
N ALA A 30 7.89 5.40 5.75
CA ALA A 30 7.98 5.00 4.36
C ALA A 30 7.97 3.48 4.25
N PHE A 31 7.28 2.92 3.27
CA PHE A 31 7.23 1.48 3.04
C PHE A 31 6.76 1.16 1.62
N ARG A 32 7.07 -0.04 1.13
CA ARG A 32 6.43 -0.62 -0.05
C ARG A 32 5.14 -1.33 0.38
N LEU A 33 4.00 -0.90 -0.16
CA LEU A 33 2.74 -1.65 -0.06
C LEU A 33 2.68 -2.65 -1.20
N VAL A 34 2.44 -3.91 -0.88
CA VAL A 34 2.19 -4.99 -1.83
C VAL A 34 0.75 -5.43 -1.67
N GLY A 35 -0.03 -5.30 -2.73
CA GLY A 35 -1.36 -5.90 -2.86
C GLY A 35 -1.28 -7.14 -3.73
N GLU A 36 -1.81 -8.27 -3.26
CA GLU A 36 -1.86 -9.53 -4.00
C GLU A 36 -3.32 -10.00 -4.11
N THR A 37 -3.73 -10.33 -5.34
CA THR A 37 -5.04 -10.90 -5.66
C THR A 37 -4.84 -12.26 -6.30
N THR A 38 -5.43 -13.32 -5.72
CA THR A 38 -5.39 -14.66 -6.32
C THR A 38 -6.58 -14.83 -7.28
N GLN A 39 -6.28 -15.06 -8.55
CA GLN A 39 -7.28 -15.31 -9.60
C GLN A 39 -7.84 -16.74 -9.52
N PRO A 40 -9.03 -17.01 -10.10
CA PRO A 40 -9.64 -18.35 -10.10
C PRO A 40 -8.78 -19.43 -10.78
N ASN A 41 -7.90 -19.04 -11.70
CA ASN A 41 -6.97 -19.94 -12.37
C ASN A 41 -5.70 -20.23 -11.53
N GLY A 42 -5.56 -19.61 -10.36
CA GLY A 42 -4.42 -19.74 -9.47
C GLY A 42 -3.31 -18.70 -9.67
N ASP A 43 -3.42 -17.84 -10.68
CA ASP A 43 -2.44 -16.76 -10.90
C ASP A 43 -2.54 -15.70 -9.81
N VAL A 44 -1.41 -15.10 -9.44
CA VAL A 44 -1.37 -14.01 -8.46
C VAL A 44 -1.09 -12.70 -9.19
N GLU A 45 -2.09 -11.82 -9.23
CA GLU A 45 -1.89 -10.44 -9.64
C GLU A 45 -1.27 -9.65 -8.49
N ARG A 46 -0.19 -8.90 -8.77
CA ARG A 46 0.54 -8.10 -7.79
C ARG A 46 0.50 -6.63 -8.15
N GLN A 47 0.24 -5.79 -7.16
CA GLN A 47 0.32 -4.33 -7.26
C GLN A 47 1.28 -3.78 -6.20
N ASP A 48 2.24 -2.98 -6.62
CA ASP A 48 3.23 -2.37 -5.73
C ASP A 48 3.06 -0.85 -5.68
N TYR A 49 3.20 -0.28 -4.47
CA TYR A 49 3.18 1.16 -4.26
C TYR A 49 4.28 1.58 -3.29
N PHE A 50 5.00 2.64 -3.61
CA PHE A 50 5.81 3.36 -2.62
C PHE A 50 4.90 4.29 -1.82
N ASN A 51 4.88 4.11 -0.50
CA ASN A 51 4.07 4.90 0.41
C ASN A 51 4.95 5.74 1.33
N THR A 52 4.49 6.94 1.64
CA THR A 52 5.04 7.78 2.71
C THR A 52 3.90 8.42 3.47
N GLY A 53 3.82 8.14 4.77
CA GLY A 53 2.90 8.77 5.71
C GLY A 53 3.66 9.67 6.67
N THR A 54 3.16 10.89 6.87
CA THR A 54 3.60 11.76 7.97
C THR A 54 2.57 11.68 9.08
N PHE A 55 3.02 11.29 10.27
CA PHE A 55 2.22 11.15 11.46
C PHE A 55 2.60 12.23 12.46
N LEU A 56 1.60 12.78 13.14
CA LEU A 56 1.77 13.71 14.25
C LEU A 56 1.17 13.07 15.51
N LYS A 57 1.92 13.10 16.60
CA LYS A 57 1.50 12.65 17.92
C LYS A 57 0.89 13.83 18.66
N GLN A 58 -0.37 13.72 19.05
CA GLN A 58 -1.05 14.69 19.93
C GLN A 58 -1.79 13.94 21.02
N SER A 59 -1.59 14.36 22.27
CA SER A 59 -2.23 13.73 23.44
C SER A 59 -2.02 12.21 23.47
N ASP A 60 -0.79 11.77 23.18
CA ASP A 60 -0.38 10.36 23.05
C ASP A 60 -1.03 9.53 21.93
N VAL A 61 -1.73 10.17 21.01
CA VAL A 61 -2.34 9.51 19.84
C VAL A 61 -1.61 9.91 18.57
N TRP A 62 -1.16 8.91 17.80
CA TRP A 62 -0.62 9.13 16.46
C TRP A 62 -1.75 9.27 15.45
N SER A 63 -1.72 10.35 14.68
CA SER A 63 -2.64 10.60 13.57
C SER A 63 -1.86 10.84 12.28
N VAL A 64 -2.32 10.28 11.16
CA VAL A 64 -1.79 10.64 9.83
C VAL A 64 -2.24 12.07 9.50
N ILE A 65 -1.29 12.93 9.16
CA ILE A 65 -1.56 14.32 8.72
C ILE A 65 -1.24 14.56 7.25
N ALA A 66 -0.45 13.68 6.62
CA ALA A 66 -0.20 13.68 5.19
C ALA A 66 0.09 12.25 4.71
N TRP A 67 -0.36 11.94 3.50
CA TRP A 67 -0.12 10.64 2.86
C TRP A 67 0.21 10.83 1.38
N GLN A 68 1.18 10.09 0.90
CA GLN A 68 1.54 10.01 -0.51
C GLN A 68 1.75 8.54 -0.87
N ALA A 69 1.08 8.08 -1.93
CA ALA A 69 1.28 6.77 -2.51
C ALA A 69 1.55 6.90 -4.01
N THR A 70 2.63 6.29 -4.50
CA THR A 70 2.96 6.24 -5.94
C THR A 70 2.90 4.80 -6.37
N LYS A 71 2.10 4.49 -7.40
CA LYS A 71 2.11 3.17 -8.04
C LYS A 71 3.49 2.94 -8.64
N THR A 72 4.13 1.84 -8.26
CA THR A 72 5.38 1.44 -8.87
C THR A 72 5.04 0.88 -10.24
N SER A 73 5.24 1.67 -11.30
CA SER A 73 5.30 1.08 -12.64
C SER A 73 6.65 0.38 -12.75
N LEU A 74 6.69 -0.91 -12.47
CA LEU A 74 7.59 -1.73 -13.26
C LEU A 74 6.82 -2.01 -14.55
N PRO A 75 7.15 -1.37 -15.69
CA PRO A 75 6.91 -2.06 -16.94
C PRO A 75 7.59 -3.42 -16.81
N ASP A 76 6.89 -4.50 -17.16
CA ASP A 76 7.53 -5.75 -17.53
C ASP A 76 8.58 -5.39 -18.58
N SER A 77 9.82 -5.18 -18.15
CA SER A 77 10.95 -4.93 -19.02
C SER A 77 12.10 -5.77 -18.50
N ASP A 78 12.17 -6.91 -19.18
CA ASP A 78 13.30 -7.80 -19.42
C ASP A 78 13.61 -8.86 -18.35
N MET A 79 12.92 -10.01 -18.46
CA MET A 79 13.55 -11.27 -18.95
C MET A 79 12.53 -12.19 -19.64
#